data_AF-A0A523X100-F1
#
_entry.id   AF-A0A523X100-F1
#
_cell.length_a   1.000
_cell.length_b   1.000
_cell.length_c   1.000
_cell.angle_alpha   90.00
_cell.angle_beta   90.00
_cell.angle_gamma   90.00
#
_symmetry.space_group_name_H-M   'P 1'
#
loop_
_entity.id
_entity.type
_entity.pdbx_description
1 polymer ?
#
loop_
_entity_poly.entity_id
_entity_poly.type
_entity_poly.pdbx_seq_one_letter_code
_entity_poly.pdbx_strand_id
1 'polypeptide(L)'
;ALIITPTRELAIQVSEEIGSFKGNSGIQVIPIYGGQSIDQQLRRLKKGVHIVVGTPGRVIDHIKRKTLNLKDIEYLILDEADEMLNMGFIEDMEEIMSHTNPHKRTLLFSATMPLRIKALASKYMGDYEFITVKKQQLTTSLTEQIYYEVKAADKFEALCRIIDIEEDFYGLVFCRTKNDVDSVVSHLIDRGYDADAIHGDISQGQREKTLDKFKKKRINVLVATDVAARGIDVNNLTHVINYSLPHDPESYVNRIGRTGRAGKQGTAITFITPSEYRKLMFIKRIAKTDIKKSRVPNVKDIIKAKKKKINEDITAINSEEIDNTYYNWAKKLLNDNNSTQILAKLLNYCFDDELNPGLYNEIKDLSGKNRKIEMEGRTRLFVALGKKDKISPSKLVRFIIQNTGVRNSAIDQVDVFNDFSFITVPFKEAEIILGVFQKKSGNKKSLVVKARKK
;
A
#
# COMPACT_ATOMS: atom_id res chain seq x y z
N ALA A 1 -21.62 -28.12 9.71
CA ALA A 1 -21.44 -27.09 8.65
C ALA A 1 -20.04 -27.15 8.07
N LEU A 2 -19.88 -26.76 6.81
CA LEU A 2 -18.59 -26.61 6.13
C LEU A 2 -18.41 -25.16 5.66
N ILE A 3 -17.27 -24.57 5.97
CA ILE A 3 -16.86 -23.24 5.49
C ILE A 3 -15.58 -23.41 4.68
N ILE A 4 -15.57 -22.95 3.44
CA ILE A 4 -14.41 -22.98 2.56
C ILE A 4 -13.83 -21.58 2.45
N THR A 5 -12.52 -21.47 2.67
CA THR A 5 -11.76 -20.21 2.61
C THR A 5 -10.53 -20.36 1.70
N PRO A 6 -10.09 -19.32 0.98
CA PRO A 6 -8.94 -19.40 0.08
C PRO A 6 -7.61 -19.67 0.79
N THR A 7 -7.43 -19.13 2.00
CA THR A 7 -6.16 -19.20 2.73
C THR A 7 -6.30 -19.89 4.07
N ARG A 8 -5.15 -20.35 4.59
CA ARG A 8 -5.05 -21.01 5.90
C ARG A 8 -5.32 -20.01 7.01
N GLU A 9 -4.83 -18.79 6.82
CA GLU A 9 -4.97 -17.68 7.76
C GLU A 9 -6.45 -17.33 7.94
N LEU A 10 -7.19 -17.22 6.83
CA LEU A 10 -8.63 -16.98 6.90
C LEU A 10 -9.36 -18.16 7.55
N ALA A 11 -8.96 -19.41 7.28
CA ALA A 11 -9.57 -20.58 7.92
C ALA A 11 -9.40 -20.55 9.45
N ILE A 12 -8.22 -20.17 9.95
CA ILE A 12 -7.93 -20.00 11.37
C ILE A 12 -8.77 -18.86 11.92
N GLN A 13 -8.74 -17.69 11.27
CA GLN A 13 -9.45 -16.50 11.71
C GLN A 13 -10.95 -16.76 11.83
N VAL A 14 -11.59 -17.32 10.80
CA VAL A 14 -13.01 -17.65 10.81
C VAL A 14 -13.31 -18.68 11.92
N SER A 15 -12.42 -19.65 12.16
CA SER A 15 -12.59 -20.61 13.26
C SER A 15 -12.50 -19.96 14.65
N GLU A 16 -11.56 -19.04 14.85
CA GLU A 16 -11.39 -18.27 16.09
C GLU A 16 -12.60 -17.35 16.32
N GLU A 17 -13.06 -16.66 15.29
CA GLU A 17 -14.19 -15.75 15.35
C GLU A 17 -15.49 -16.47 15.73
N ILE A 18 -15.80 -17.59 15.05
CA ILE A 18 -16.93 -18.47 15.43
C ILE A 18 -16.73 -19.01 16.85
N GLY A 19 -15.48 -19.31 17.22
CA GLY A 19 -15.10 -19.71 18.56
C GLY A 19 -15.47 -18.68 19.63
N SER A 20 -15.37 -17.39 19.30
CA SER A 20 -15.72 -16.29 20.20
C SER A 20 -17.24 -16.16 20.40
N PHE A 21 -18.03 -16.42 19.35
CA PHE A 21 -19.50 -16.34 19.40
C PHE A 21 -20.16 -17.54 20.06
N LYS A 22 -19.48 -18.67 20.20
CA LYS A 22 -20.12 -19.91 20.64
C LYS A 22 -20.54 -19.90 22.12
N GLY A 23 -19.97 -19.04 22.96
CA GLY A 23 -20.22 -19.03 24.41
C GLY A 23 -20.09 -20.44 25.02
N ASN A 24 -21.13 -20.89 25.73
CA ASN A 24 -21.18 -22.21 26.38
C ASN A 24 -21.85 -23.31 25.54
N SER A 25 -22.09 -23.10 24.24
CA SER A 25 -22.89 -24.00 23.37
C SER A 25 -22.28 -25.38 23.10
N GLY A 26 -21.10 -25.71 23.63
CA GLY A 26 -20.41 -26.98 23.36
C GLY A 26 -19.94 -27.17 21.91
N ILE A 27 -20.22 -26.20 21.02
CA ILE A 27 -19.88 -26.28 19.60
C ILE A 27 -18.37 -26.44 19.42
N GLN A 28 -18.03 -27.38 18.55
CA GLN A 28 -16.66 -27.72 18.17
C GLN A 28 -16.42 -27.24 16.75
N VAL A 29 -15.48 -26.30 16.62
CA VAL A 29 -15.03 -25.73 15.36
C VAL A 29 -13.59 -26.16 15.15
N ILE A 30 -13.27 -26.68 13.96
CA ILE A 30 -11.89 -27.00 13.63
C ILE A 30 -11.50 -26.36 12.30
N PRO A 31 -10.33 -25.70 12.25
CA PRO A 31 -9.73 -25.32 10.98
C PRO A 31 -8.97 -26.52 10.38
N ILE A 32 -9.11 -26.73 9.07
CA ILE A 32 -8.45 -27.78 8.28
C ILE A 32 -7.75 -27.14 7.09
N TYR A 33 -6.43 -27.18 7.08
CA TYR A 33 -5.63 -26.57 6.03
C TYR A 33 -4.31 -27.31 5.80
N GLY A 34 -3.68 -27.10 4.64
CA GLY A 34 -2.39 -27.71 4.28
C GLY A 34 -1.23 -27.18 5.12
N GLY A 35 -0.08 -27.85 5.12
CA GLY A 35 1.13 -27.41 5.86
C GLY A 35 1.16 -27.71 7.36
N GLN A 36 0.06 -28.17 7.94
CA GLN A 36 0.02 -28.80 9.26
C GLN A 36 0.06 -30.34 9.13
N SER A 37 0.45 -31.04 10.20
CA SER A 37 0.34 -32.50 10.28
C SER A 37 -1.12 -32.95 10.07
N ILE A 38 -1.34 -33.85 9.10
CA ILE A 38 -2.66 -34.43 8.84
C ILE A 38 -3.11 -35.28 10.03
N ASP A 39 -2.19 -35.98 10.71
CA ASP A 39 -2.52 -36.83 11.87
C ASP A 39 -3.14 -36.03 13.01
N GLN A 40 -2.69 -34.80 13.24
CA GLN A 40 -3.32 -33.91 14.21
C GLN A 40 -4.76 -33.56 13.82
N GLN A 41 -5.01 -33.29 12.53
CA GLN A 41 -6.35 -33.00 12.02
C GLN A 41 -7.25 -34.24 12.11
N LEU A 42 -6.73 -35.43 11.80
CA LEU A 42 -7.43 -36.72 11.96
C LEU A 42 -7.85 -36.98 13.41
N ARG A 43 -6.93 -36.78 14.37
CA ARG A 43 -7.24 -36.94 15.80
C ARG A 43 -8.35 -36.00 16.26
N ARG A 44 -8.38 -34.77 15.74
CA ARG A 44 -9.42 -33.78 16.06
C ARG A 44 -10.77 -34.16 15.44
N LEU A 45 -10.78 -34.56 14.16
CA LEU A 45 -12.00 -35.01 13.48
C LEU A 45 -12.64 -36.23 14.14
N LYS A 46 -11.82 -37.19 14.59
CA LYS A 46 -12.30 -38.40 15.28
C LYS A 46 -13.07 -38.11 16.58
N LYS A 47 -12.87 -36.96 17.22
CA LYS A 47 -13.60 -36.57 18.44
C LYS A 47 -15.04 -36.11 18.17
N GLY A 48 -15.43 -35.95 16.91
CA GLY A 48 -16.70 -35.34 16.52
C GLY A 48 -16.57 -33.82 16.43
N VAL A 49 -17.07 -33.25 15.35
CA VAL A 49 -16.94 -31.82 15.02
C VAL A 49 -18.26 -31.33 14.42
N HIS A 50 -18.66 -30.11 14.78
CA HIS A 50 -19.90 -29.51 14.31
C HIS A 50 -19.64 -28.58 13.11
N ILE A 51 -18.52 -27.86 13.11
CA ILE A 51 -18.14 -26.90 12.07
C ILE A 51 -16.70 -27.17 11.63
N VAL A 52 -16.51 -27.37 10.33
CA VAL A 52 -15.21 -27.43 9.69
C VAL A 52 -15.01 -26.16 8.88
N VAL A 53 -13.90 -25.47 9.10
CA VAL A 53 -13.44 -24.35 8.27
C VAL A 53 -12.18 -24.81 7.55
N GLY A 54 -12.09 -24.72 6.23
CA GLY A 54 -10.90 -25.23 5.57
C GLY A 54 -10.59 -24.74 4.18
N THR A 55 -9.33 -24.95 3.78
CA THR A 55 -8.83 -24.62 2.45
C THR A 55 -9.17 -25.74 1.46
N PRO A 56 -9.52 -25.44 0.19
CA PRO A 56 -10.04 -26.42 -0.77
C PRO A 56 -9.23 -27.71 -0.86
N GLY A 57 -7.94 -27.61 -1.20
CA GLY A 57 -7.09 -28.79 -1.39
C GLY A 57 -6.99 -29.70 -0.15
N ARG A 58 -7.04 -29.14 1.07
CA ARG A 58 -7.01 -29.96 2.30
C ARG A 58 -8.34 -30.62 2.61
N VAL A 59 -9.45 -29.93 2.33
CA VAL A 59 -10.78 -30.51 2.47
C VAL A 59 -10.91 -31.71 1.52
N ILE A 60 -10.45 -31.58 0.27
CA ILE A 60 -10.41 -32.68 -0.71
C ILE A 60 -9.57 -33.86 -0.21
N ASP A 61 -8.37 -33.60 0.34
CA ASP A 61 -7.51 -34.65 0.92
C ASP A 61 -8.25 -35.45 2.02
N HIS A 62 -8.99 -34.76 2.90
CA HIS A 62 -9.80 -35.42 3.92
C HIS A 62 -11.00 -36.21 3.38
N ILE A 63 -11.66 -35.70 2.32
CA ILE A 63 -12.75 -36.39 1.62
C ILE A 63 -12.21 -37.68 0.97
N LYS A 64 -11.11 -37.60 0.22
CA LYS A 64 -10.45 -38.73 -0.46
C LYS A 64 -10.04 -39.82 0.53
N ARG A 65 -9.57 -39.43 1.72
CA ARG A 65 -9.21 -40.34 2.81
C ARG A 65 -10.42 -40.88 3.60
N LYS A 66 -11.65 -40.45 3.28
CA LYS A 66 -12.89 -40.80 3.99
C LYS A 66 -12.86 -40.40 5.48
N THR A 67 -12.15 -39.33 5.80
CA THR A 67 -11.99 -38.84 7.18
C THR A 67 -12.87 -37.65 7.48
N LEU A 68 -13.43 -37.03 6.44
CA LEU A 68 -14.46 -36.02 6.51
C LEU A 68 -15.65 -36.48 5.66
N ASN A 69 -16.80 -36.66 6.30
CA ASN A 69 -18.06 -36.99 5.63
C ASN A 69 -18.91 -35.72 5.51
N LEU A 70 -19.32 -35.38 4.28
CA LEU A 70 -20.07 -34.17 3.97
C LEU A 70 -21.53 -34.45 3.57
N LYS A 71 -22.01 -35.68 3.72
CA LYS A 71 -23.37 -36.08 3.31
C LYS A 71 -24.47 -35.46 4.17
N ASP A 72 -24.17 -35.06 5.40
CA ASP A 72 -25.18 -34.59 6.36
C ASP A 72 -25.00 -33.12 6.71
N ILE A 73 -24.35 -32.33 5.84
CA ILE A 73 -24.15 -30.91 6.13
C ILE A 73 -25.44 -30.12 5.85
N GLU A 74 -25.86 -29.32 6.81
CA GLU A 74 -26.97 -28.39 6.62
C GLU A 74 -26.53 -27.07 5.98
N TYR A 75 -25.27 -26.68 6.17
CA TYR A 75 -24.72 -25.40 5.73
C TYR A 75 -23.38 -25.59 5.02
N LEU A 76 -23.28 -24.97 3.84
CA LEU A 76 -22.05 -24.77 3.08
C LEU A 76 -21.83 -23.26 2.89
N ILE A 77 -20.69 -22.76 3.35
CA ILE A 77 -20.30 -21.36 3.18
C ILE A 77 -19.03 -21.28 2.33
N LEU A 78 -19.06 -20.43 1.31
CA LEU A 78 -17.91 -20.09 0.49
C LEU A 78 -17.54 -18.64 0.80
N ASP A 79 -16.40 -18.42 1.44
CA ASP A 79 -15.92 -17.08 1.81
C ASP A 79 -14.74 -16.65 0.95
N GLU A 80 -14.66 -15.35 0.62
CA GLU A 80 -13.73 -14.79 -0.37
C GLU A 80 -13.69 -15.61 -1.69
N ALA A 81 -14.86 -15.87 -2.28
CA ALA A 81 -14.98 -16.78 -3.43
C ALA A 81 -14.25 -16.31 -4.69
N ASP A 82 -14.21 -15.01 -4.96
CA ASP A 82 -13.38 -14.40 -6.01
C ASP A 82 -11.89 -14.68 -5.83
N GLU A 83 -11.40 -14.70 -4.59
CA GLU A 83 -10.00 -15.01 -4.32
C GLU A 83 -9.68 -16.49 -4.53
N MET A 84 -10.60 -17.40 -4.21
CA MET A 84 -10.45 -18.82 -4.58
C MET A 84 -10.35 -19.00 -6.10
N LEU A 85 -11.12 -18.22 -6.88
CA LEU A 85 -10.99 -18.21 -8.33
C LEU A 85 -9.63 -17.69 -8.79
N ASN A 86 -9.14 -16.58 -8.21
CA ASN A 86 -7.83 -16.00 -8.55
C ASN A 86 -6.67 -16.97 -8.25
N MET A 87 -6.82 -17.82 -7.24
CA MET A 87 -5.84 -18.84 -6.87
C MET A 87 -5.96 -20.14 -7.69
N GLY A 88 -6.95 -20.22 -8.59
CA GLY A 88 -7.16 -21.41 -9.43
C GLY A 88 -7.81 -22.59 -8.68
N PHE A 89 -8.56 -22.34 -7.61
CA PHE A 89 -9.25 -23.38 -6.84
C PHE A 89 -10.68 -23.64 -7.31
N ILE A 90 -11.08 -23.19 -8.52
CA ILE A 90 -12.47 -23.32 -8.95
C ILE A 90 -12.85 -24.78 -9.16
N GLU A 91 -11.96 -25.60 -9.73
CA GLU A 91 -12.17 -27.03 -9.91
C GLU A 91 -12.22 -27.76 -8.56
N ASP A 92 -11.36 -27.37 -7.61
CA ASP A 92 -11.35 -27.91 -6.25
C ASP A 92 -12.67 -27.63 -5.52
N MET A 93 -13.23 -26.43 -5.70
CA MET A 93 -14.54 -26.08 -5.12
C MET A 93 -15.66 -26.94 -5.72
N GLU A 94 -15.67 -27.13 -7.04
CA GLU A 94 -16.66 -28.00 -7.70
C GLU A 94 -16.56 -29.45 -7.21
N GLU A 95 -15.34 -29.96 -7.02
CA GLU A 95 -15.10 -31.31 -6.45
C GLU A 95 -15.69 -31.41 -5.04
N ILE A 96 -15.40 -30.46 -4.15
CA ILE A 96 -15.94 -30.44 -2.78
C ILE A 96 -17.47 -30.41 -2.82
N MET A 97 -18.06 -29.52 -3.62
CA MET A 97 -19.51 -29.38 -3.71
C MET A 97 -20.18 -30.65 -4.23
N SER A 98 -19.54 -31.40 -5.12
CA SER A 98 -20.06 -32.69 -5.62
C SER A 98 -20.18 -33.76 -4.54
N HIS A 99 -19.41 -33.66 -3.45
CA HIS A 99 -19.44 -34.59 -2.31
C HIS A 99 -20.44 -34.20 -1.21
N THR A 100 -21.14 -33.07 -1.38
CA THR A 100 -22.13 -32.57 -0.41
C THR A 100 -23.55 -32.99 -0.79
N ASN A 101 -24.47 -33.02 0.19
CA ASN A 101 -25.88 -33.29 -0.06
C ASN A 101 -26.59 -32.18 -0.85
N PRO A 102 -27.66 -32.50 -1.60
CA PRO A 102 -28.45 -31.50 -2.32
C PRO A 102 -29.27 -30.60 -1.39
N HIS A 103 -29.74 -31.12 -0.25
CA HIS A 103 -30.58 -30.39 0.71
C HIS A 103 -29.74 -29.66 1.76
N LYS A 104 -28.99 -28.64 1.33
CA LYS A 104 -28.17 -27.80 2.21
C LYS A 104 -28.37 -26.33 1.87
N ARG A 105 -28.24 -25.46 2.87
CA ARG A 105 -28.21 -24.01 2.65
C ARG A 105 -26.80 -23.61 2.22
N THR A 106 -26.69 -22.99 1.06
CA THR A 106 -25.40 -22.48 0.56
C THR A 106 -25.35 -20.97 0.69
N LEU A 107 -24.27 -20.44 1.26
CA LEU A 107 -23.99 -19.01 1.33
C LEU A 107 -22.67 -18.74 0.59
N LEU A 108 -22.64 -17.70 -0.25
CA LEU A 108 -21.45 -17.30 -0.99
C LEU A 108 -21.17 -15.83 -0.71
N PHE A 109 -19.98 -15.56 -0.18
CA PHE A 109 -19.47 -14.24 0.11
C PHE A 109 -18.29 -13.94 -0.82
N SER A 110 -18.31 -12.77 -1.44
CA SER A 110 -17.30 -12.35 -2.41
C SER A 110 -17.27 -10.84 -2.53
N ALA A 111 -16.08 -10.25 -2.63
CA ALA A 111 -15.94 -8.81 -2.83
C ALA A 111 -16.31 -8.41 -4.27
N THR A 112 -16.08 -9.31 -5.22
CA THR A 112 -16.38 -9.16 -6.63
C THR A 112 -17.18 -10.35 -7.16
N MET A 113 -17.89 -10.17 -8.29
CA MET A 113 -18.74 -11.23 -8.88
C MET A 113 -18.38 -11.45 -10.36
N PRO A 114 -17.20 -12.01 -10.67
CA PRO A 114 -16.83 -12.37 -12.04
C PRO A 114 -17.74 -13.49 -12.57
N LEU A 115 -17.79 -13.65 -13.91
CA LEU A 115 -18.70 -14.60 -14.57
C LEU A 115 -18.56 -16.04 -14.05
N ARG A 116 -17.34 -16.48 -13.72
CA ARG A 116 -17.10 -17.82 -13.18
C ARG A 116 -17.72 -18.03 -11.80
N ILE A 117 -17.68 -17.03 -10.92
CA ILE A 117 -18.34 -17.09 -9.60
C ILE A 117 -19.86 -17.07 -9.75
N LYS A 118 -20.39 -16.28 -10.68
CA LYS A 118 -21.83 -16.31 -11.01
C LYS A 118 -22.26 -17.69 -11.51
N ALA A 119 -21.48 -18.30 -12.41
CA ALA A 119 -21.76 -19.63 -12.93
C ALA A 119 -21.74 -20.69 -11.82
N LEU A 120 -20.77 -20.61 -10.90
CA LEU A 120 -20.70 -21.48 -9.73
C LEU A 120 -21.96 -21.34 -8.85
N ALA A 121 -22.36 -20.10 -8.55
CA ALA A 121 -23.56 -19.83 -7.76
C ALA A 121 -24.82 -20.40 -8.43
N SER A 122 -25.03 -20.12 -9.72
CA SER A 122 -26.19 -20.62 -10.47
C SER A 122 -26.23 -22.14 -10.58
N LYS A 123 -25.08 -22.81 -10.64
CA LYS A 123 -24.99 -24.27 -10.77
C LYS A 123 -25.25 -25.00 -9.44
N TYR A 124 -24.85 -24.43 -8.30
CA TYR A 124 -24.82 -25.16 -7.03
C TYR A 124 -25.66 -24.56 -5.89
N MET A 125 -26.16 -23.33 -5.99
CA MET A 125 -26.92 -22.68 -4.90
C MET A 125 -28.45 -22.81 -5.01
N GLY A 126 -28.97 -23.37 -6.11
CA GLY A 126 -30.42 -23.44 -6.35
C GLY A 126 -31.05 -22.05 -6.49
N ASP A 127 -32.24 -21.85 -5.91
CA ASP A 127 -32.84 -20.51 -5.79
C ASP A 127 -32.11 -19.72 -4.68
N TYR A 128 -31.45 -18.62 -5.07
CA TYR A 128 -30.70 -17.77 -4.15
C TYR A 128 -31.09 -16.31 -4.24
N GLU A 129 -31.03 -15.61 -3.11
CA GLU A 129 -31.18 -14.16 -3.06
C GLU A 129 -29.84 -13.48 -3.30
N PHE A 130 -29.81 -12.51 -4.20
CA PHE A 130 -28.62 -11.75 -4.51
C PHE A 130 -28.59 -10.44 -3.73
N ILE A 131 -27.85 -10.42 -2.62
CA ILE A 131 -27.65 -9.22 -1.80
C ILE A 131 -26.40 -8.50 -2.28
N THR A 132 -26.57 -7.28 -2.80
CA THR A 132 -25.45 -6.39 -3.13
C THR A 132 -25.46 -5.21 -2.20
N VAL A 133 -24.38 -5.04 -1.45
CA VAL A 133 -24.09 -3.76 -0.80
C VAL A 133 -23.69 -2.79 -1.91
N LYS A 134 -24.49 -1.74 -2.13
CA LYS A 134 -24.06 -0.63 -3.01
C LYS A 134 -22.67 -0.24 -2.54
N LYS A 135 -21.68 -0.24 -3.45
CA LYS A 135 -20.37 0.35 -3.18
C LYS A 135 -20.61 1.81 -2.76
N GLN A 136 -20.82 2.06 -1.47
CA GLN A 136 -20.35 3.29 -0.85
C GLN A 136 -18.90 3.34 -1.31
N GLN A 137 -18.49 4.45 -1.93
CA GLN A 137 -17.09 4.67 -2.26
C GLN A 137 -16.30 4.16 -1.06
N LEU A 138 -15.50 3.10 -1.27
CA LEU A 138 -14.62 2.57 -0.22
C LEU A 138 -14.08 3.80 0.47
N THR A 139 -14.33 3.89 1.77
CA THR A 139 -13.98 5.01 2.61
C THR A 139 -12.46 5.09 2.69
N THR A 140 -11.85 5.46 1.56
CA THR A 140 -10.50 5.97 1.41
C THR A 140 -10.39 7.37 2.02
N SER A 141 -11.46 7.90 2.62
CA SER A 141 -11.44 9.17 3.31
C SER A 141 -10.44 9.19 4.47
N LEU A 142 -10.20 8.03 5.12
CA LEU A 142 -9.24 7.91 6.22
C LEU A 142 -7.86 7.41 5.80
N THR A 143 -7.70 6.91 4.57
CA THR A 143 -6.41 6.43 4.06
C THR A 143 -5.81 7.44 3.10
N GLU A 144 -4.77 8.15 3.52
CA GLU A 144 -3.99 8.99 2.61
C GLU A 144 -3.23 8.11 1.63
N GLN A 145 -3.38 8.38 0.33
CA GLN A 145 -2.76 7.58 -0.73
C GLN A 145 -1.68 8.41 -1.44
N ILE A 146 -0.46 7.91 -1.40
CA ILE A 146 0.72 8.59 -1.92
C ILE A 146 1.46 7.64 -2.87
N TYR A 147 2.04 8.18 -3.93
CA TYR A 147 3.02 7.46 -4.74
C TYR A 147 4.33 8.20 -4.86
N TYR A 148 5.42 7.43 -4.87
CA TYR A 148 6.76 7.91 -5.17
C TYR A 148 7.23 7.29 -6.49
N GLU A 149 7.76 8.15 -7.36
CA GLU A 149 8.41 7.72 -8.58
C GLU A 149 9.91 7.56 -8.32
N VAL A 150 10.37 6.31 -8.29
CA VAL A 150 11.74 5.93 -7.93
C VAL A 150 12.28 4.90 -8.92
N LYS A 151 13.59 4.88 -9.13
CA LYS A 151 14.20 3.79 -9.90
C LYS A 151 14.13 2.50 -9.09
N ALA A 152 14.16 1.35 -9.77
CA ALA A 152 14.14 0.05 -9.09
C ALA A 152 15.27 -0.08 -8.06
N ALA A 153 16.49 0.37 -8.40
CA ALA A 153 17.64 0.35 -7.49
C ALA A 153 17.47 1.26 -6.26
N ASP A 154 16.68 2.33 -6.36
CA ASP A 154 16.49 3.32 -5.29
C ASP A 154 15.30 2.97 -4.38
N LYS A 155 14.51 1.94 -4.70
CA LYS A 155 13.30 1.56 -3.93
C LYS A 155 13.61 1.17 -2.50
N PHE A 156 14.68 0.41 -2.28
CA PHE A 156 15.06 -0.04 -0.94
C PHE A 156 15.48 1.15 -0.07
N GLU A 157 16.30 2.04 -0.62
CA GLU A 157 16.68 3.27 0.06
C GLU A 157 15.45 4.14 0.36
N ALA A 158 14.53 4.29 -0.60
CA ALA A 158 13.28 5.02 -0.38
C ALA A 158 12.41 4.39 0.72
N LEU A 159 12.40 3.06 0.85
CA LEU A 159 11.70 2.36 1.93
C LEU A 159 12.28 2.74 3.30
N CYS A 160 13.61 2.65 3.45
CA CYS A 160 14.30 2.98 4.70
C CYS A 160 14.01 4.42 5.13
N ARG A 161 14.10 5.36 4.19
CA ARG A 161 13.84 6.78 4.43
C ARG A 161 12.41 7.08 4.90
N ILE A 162 11.45 6.28 4.45
CA ILE A 162 10.04 6.40 4.87
C ILE A 162 9.83 5.80 6.25
N ILE A 163 10.48 4.67 6.55
CA ILE A 163 10.42 4.09 7.89
C ILE A 163 11.04 5.06 8.91
N ASP A 164 12.16 5.69 8.59
CA ASP A 164 12.90 6.56 9.52
C ASP A 164 12.23 7.92 9.79
N ILE A 165 11.44 8.44 8.84
CA ILE A 165 10.79 9.75 9.00
C ILE A 165 9.48 9.64 9.80
N GLU A 166 8.87 8.46 9.84
CA GLU A 166 7.59 8.21 10.49
C GLU A 166 7.81 7.74 11.94
N GLU A 167 7.37 8.54 12.92
CA GLU A 167 7.68 8.31 14.34
C GLU A 167 7.17 6.95 14.88
N ASP A 168 5.99 6.51 14.39
CA ASP A 168 5.29 5.26 14.76
C ASP A 168 5.04 4.37 13.54
N PHE A 169 6.09 4.09 12.76
CA PHE A 169 5.96 3.18 11.63
C PHE A 169 5.56 1.78 12.11
N TYR A 170 4.38 1.32 11.69
CA TYR A 170 3.89 -0.04 11.89
C TYR A 170 3.16 -0.45 10.62
N GLY A 171 3.84 -1.24 9.78
CA GLY A 171 3.42 -1.34 8.39
C GLY A 171 3.67 -2.67 7.71
N LEU A 172 2.84 -2.90 6.69
CA LEU A 172 2.89 -4.06 5.81
C LEU A 172 3.46 -3.65 4.45
N VAL A 173 4.55 -4.29 4.04
CA VAL A 173 5.26 -4.02 2.79
C VAL A 173 4.98 -5.15 1.78
N PHE A 174 4.33 -4.81 0.67
CA PHE A 174 3.95 -5.75 -0.37
C PHE A 174 4.99 -5.83 -1.49
N CYS A 175 5.55 -7.02 -1.68
CA CYS A 175 6.43 -7.37 -2.78
C CYS A 175 5.75 -8.31 -3.78
N ARG A 176 6.29 -8.39 -5.00
CA ARG A 176 5.71 -9.23 -6.06
C ARG A 176 6.08 -10.70 -5.89
N THR A 177 7.35 -10.98 -5.65
CA THR A 177 7.86 -12.35 -5.57
C THR A 177 8.37 -12.69 -4.17
N LYS A 178 8.45 -13.99 -3.86
CA LYS A 178 9.05 -14.47 -2.60
C LYS A 178 10.51 -14.05 -2.45
N ASN A 179 11.28 -14.09 -3.54
CA ASN A 179 12.69 -13.67 -3.53
C ASN A 179 12.83 -12.17 -3.23
N ASP A 180 11.89 -11.34 -3.71
CA ASP A 180 11.86 -9.92 -3.36
C ASP A 180 11.57 -9.72 -1.87
N VAL A 181 10.66 -10.52 -1.30
CA VAL A 181 10.35 -10.48 0.14
C VAL A 181 11.61 -10.80 0.95
N ASP A 182 12.27 -11.93 0.66
CA ASP A 182 13.47 -12.36 1.37
C ASP A 182 14.61 -11.35 1.25
N SER A 183 14.84 -10.82 0.05
CA SER A 183 15.87 -9.80 -0.19
C SER A 183 15.59 -8.50 0.56
N VAL A 184 14.34 -8.02 0.55
CA VAL A 184 13.97 -6.79 1.26
C VAL A 184 14.11 -6.98 2.78
N VAL A 185 13.68 -8.12 3.33
CA VAL A 185 13.80 -8.42 4.76
C VAL A 185 15.25 -8.54 5.19
N SER A 186 16.09 -9.26 4.44
CA SER A 186 17.52 -9.37 4.73
C SER A 186 18.17 -7.99 4.81
N HIS A 187 17.95 -7.14 3.80
CA HIS A 187 18.54 -5.81 3.80
C HIS A 187 17.96 -4.90 4.90
N LEU A 188 16.69 -5.04 5.27
CA LEU A 188 16.10 -4.30 6.39
C LEU A 188 16.76 -4.71 7.72
N ILE A 189 16.96 -6.01 7.95
CA ILE A 189 17.63 -6.53 9.14
C ILE A 189 19.10 -6.06 9.18
N ASP A 190 19.81 -6.11 8.05
CA ASP A 190 21.19 -5.61 7.93
C ASP A 190 21.31 -4.11 8.24
N ARG A 191 20.23 -3.35 8.00
CA ARG A 191 20.10 -1.92 8.34
C ARG A 191 19.60 -1.67 9.77
N GLY A 192 19.34 -2.73 10.55
CA GLY A 192 18.91 -2.65 11.95
C GLY A 192 17.39 -2.48 12.15
N TYR A 193 16.56 -2.69 11.13
CA TYR A 193 15.10 -2.63 11.28
C TYR A 193 14.53 -3.97 11.78
N ASP A 194 13.53 -3.90 12.66
CA ASP A 194 12.79 -5.08 13.13
C ASP A 194 11.77 -5.54 12.06
N ALA A 195 12.28 -6.30 11.10
CA ALA A 195 11.52 -6.81 9.96
C ALA A 195 11.45 -8.35 9.93
N ASP A 196 10.38 -8.90 9.38
CA ASP A 196 10.25 -10.34 9.12
C ASP A 196 9.41 -10.60 7.86
N ALA A 197 9.51 -11.82 7.32
CA ALA A 197 8.96 -12.22 6.03
C ALA A 197 7.71 -13.09 6.17
N ILE A 198 6.73 -12.91 5.27
CA ILE A 198 5.60 -13.84 5.07
C ILE A 198 5.38 -14.10 3.56
N HIS A 199 5.70 -15.31 3.11
CA HIS A 199 5.45 -15.80 1.74
C HIS A 199 5.20 -17.32 1.74
N GLY A 200 4.89 -17.88 0.56
CA GLY A 200 4.42 -19.27 0.42
C GLY A 200 5.42 -20.38 0.76
N ASP A 201 6.72 -20.08 0.81
CA ASP A 201 7.77 -21.07 1.14
C ASP A 201 8.04 -21.13 2.65
N ILE A 202 7.50 -20.19 3.44
CA ILE A 202 7.69 -20.17 4.89
C ILE A 202 6.87 -21.29 5.53
N SER A 203 7.51 -22.07 6.39
CA SER A 203 6.85 -23.14 7.13
C SER A 203 5.72 -22.58 8.00
N GLN A 204 4.66 -23.37 8.19
CA GLN A 204 3.48 -22.92 8.96
C GLN A 204 3.85 -22.47 10.38
N GLY A 205 4.72 -23.24 11.07
CA GLY A 205 5.15 -22.89 12.43
C GLY A 205 6.00 -21.62 12.50
N GLN A 206 6.77 -21.30 11.45
CA GLN A 206 7.50 -20.04 11.38
C GLN A 206 6.56 -18.88 11.07
N ARG A 207 5.60 -19.06 10.16
CA ARG A 207 4.59 -18.07 9.84
C ARG A 207 3.76 -17.66 11.06
N GLU A 208 3.31 -18.62 11.86
CA GLU A 208 2.58 -18.37 13.11
C GLU A 208 3.42 -17.57 14.12
N LYS A 209 4.72 -17.91 14.27
CA LYS A 209 5.64 -17.14 15.11
C LYS A 209 5.84 -15.72 14.62
N THR A 210 6.03 -15.52 13.31
CA THR A 210 6.20 -14.20 12.70
C THR A 210 4.96 -13.34 12.87
N LEU A 211 3.77 -13.91 12.62
CA LEU A 211 2.49 -13.23 12.85
C LEU A 211 2.27 -12.87 14.33
N ASP A 212 2.62 -13.75 15.25
CA ASP A 212 2.54 -13.48 16.70
C ASP A 212 3.48 -12.33 17.11
N LYS A 213 4.73 -12.33 16.62
CA LYS A 213 5.68 -11.22 16.84
C LYS A 213 5.12 -9.90 16.30
N PHE A 214 4.55 -9.91 15.10
CA PHE A 214 3.97 -8.72 14.48
C PHE A 214 2.76 -8.21 15.26
N LYS A 215 1.78 -9.09 15.58
CA LYS A 215 0.61 -8.73 16.41
C LYS A 215 1.01 -8.15 17.78
N LYS A 216 2.09 -8.66 18.38
CA LYS A 216 2.66 -8.17 19.65
C LYS A 216 3.56 -6.94 19.49
N LYS A 217 3.68 -6.38 18.29
CA LYS A 217 4.56 -5.23 17.95
C LYS A 217 6.04 -5.44 18.34
N ARG A 218 6.52 -6.69 18.36
CA ARG A 218 7.94 -7.00 18.53
C ARG A 218 8.75 -6.79 17.25
N ILE A 219 8.05 -6.79 16.12
CA ILE A 219 8.55 -6.33 14.84
C ILE A 219 7.55 -5.30 14.33
N ASN A 220 8.04 -4.29 13.62
CA ASN A 220 7.28 -3.14 13.15
C ASN A 220 7.14 -3.12 11.62
N VAL A 221 7.93 -3.93 10.90
CA VAL A 221 7.82 -4.11 9.45
C VAL A 221 7.52 -5.56 9.12
N LEU A 222 6.39 -5.83 8.47
CA LEU A 222 6.10 -7.14 7.91
C LEU A 222 6.20 -7.06 6.39
N VAL A 223 7.03 -7.88 5.76
CA VAL A 223 7.16 -7.91 4.30
C VAL A 223 6.48 -9.16 3.76
N ALA A 224 5.58 -9.01 2.79
CA ALA A 224 4.76 -10.11 2.31
C ALA A 224 4.47 -10.09 0.80
N THR A 225 4.11 -11.25 0.26
CA THR A 225 3.46 -11.36 -1.05
C THR A 225 1.94 -11.25 -0.92
N ASP A 226 1.24 -10.94 -2.02
CA ASP A 226 -0.23 -10.86 -2.04
C ASP A 226 -0.91 -12.09 -1.46
N VAL A 227 -0.47 -13.28 -1.93
CA VAL A 227 -1.06 -14.56 -1.52
C VAL A 227 -0.91 -14.77 -0.02
N ALA A 228 0.24 -14.38 0.54
CA ALA A 228 0.55 -14.63 1.92
C ALA A 228 -0.02 -13.58 2.88
N ALA A 229 -0.37 -12.40 2.37
CA ALA A 229 -0.98 -11.31 3.12
C ALA A 229 -2.52 -11.37 3.17
N ARG A 230 -3.16 -12.21 2.34
CA ARG A 230 -4.61 -12.44 2.38
C ARG A 230 -5.03 -13.16 3.66
N GLY A 231 -6.11 -12.70 4.28
CA GLY A 231 -6.59 -13.24 5.55
C GLY A 231 -5.69 -12.96 6.75
N ILE A 232 -4.62 -12.15 6.62
CA ILE A 232 -3.91 -11.70 7.82
C ILE A 232 -4.77 -10.65 8.53
N ASP A 233 -5.25 -11.00 9.72
CA ASP A 233 -5.85 -10.09 10.68
C ASP A 233 -4.77 -9.33 11.45
N VAL A 234 -4.23 -8.27 10.84
CA VAL A 234 -3.44 -7.27 11.55
C VAL A 234 -4.21 -5.97 11.58
N ASN A 235 -4.76 -5.67 12.75
CA ASN A 235 -5.47 -4.43 12.97
C ASN A 235 -4.49 -3.30 13.29
N ASN A 236 -4.91 -2.06 13.03
CA ASN A 236 -4.18 -0.83 13.38
C ASN A 236 -2.82 -0.62 12.68
N LEU A 237 -2.63 -1.08 11.45
CA LEU A 237 -1.47 -0.69 10.65
C LEU A 237 -1.49 0.82 10.40
N THR A 238 -0.40 1.52 10.71
CA THR A 238 -0.27 2.94 10.37
C THR A 238 0.05 3.10 8.89
N HIS A 239 0.79 2.14 8.33
CA HIS A 239 1.29 2.21 6.97
C HIS A 239 1.06 0.93 6.17
N VAL A 240 0.74 1.10 4.88
CA VAL A 240 0.82 0.01 3.88
C VAL A 240 1.72 0.50 2.75
N ILE A 241 2.77 -0.25 2.45
CA ILE A 241 3.71 0.09 1.39
C ILE A 241 3.62 -0.93 0.25
N ASN A 242 3.19 -0.48 -0.91
CA ASN A 242 3.33 -1.21 -2.16
C ASN A 242 4.76 -1.02 -2.70
N TYR A 243 5.70 -1.85 -2.24
CA TYR A 243 7.08 -1.87 -2.76
C TYR A 243 7.10 -2.24 -4.26
N SER A 244 6.21 -3.19 -4.63
CA SER A 244 5.89 -3.51 -6.01
C SER A 244 4.46 -3.12 -6.35
N LEU A 245 4.26 -2.42 -7.48
CA LEU A 245 2.93 -2.06 -7.96
C LEU A 245 2.10 -3.33 -8.22
N PRO A 246 0.86 -3.43 -7.68
CA PRO A 246 -0.01 -4.58 -7.88
C PRO A 246 -0.37 -4.79 -9.36
N HIS A 247 -0.87 -5.99 -9.68
CA HIS A 247 -1.18 -6.36 -11.05
C HIS A 247 -2.47 -5.71 -11.57
N ASP A 248 -3.44 -5.57 -10.69
CA ASP A 248 -4.79 -5.12 -11.00
C ASP A 248 -5.31 -4.14 -9.91
N PRO A 249 -6.40 -3.41 -10.19
CA PRO A 249 -6.98 -2.45 -9.26
C PRO A 249 -7.62 -3.07 -8.01
N GLU A 250 -8.08 -4.32 -8.07
CA GLU A 250 -8.74 -5.00 -6.94
C GLU A 250 -7.71 -5.36 -5.89
N SER A 251 -6.59 -5.95 -6.32
CA SER A 251 -5.40 -6.17 -5.48
C SER A 251 -4.94 -4.87 -4.82
N TYR A 252 -4.90 -3.75 -5.55
CA TYR A 252 -4.54 -2.45 -4.96
C TYR A 252 -5.47 -2.06 -3.80
N VAL A 253 -6.79 -2.15 -4.02
CA VAL A 253 -7.80 -1.84 -3.00
C VAL A 253 -7.67 -2.76 -1.78
N ASN A 254 -7.48 -4.07 -2.01
CA ASN A 254 -7.33 -5.06 -0.94
C ASN A 254 -6.08 -4.84 -0.09
N ARG A 255 -4.97 -4.40 -0.72
CA ARG A 255 -3.73 -4.05 0.00
C ARG A 255 -3.91 -2.81 0.85
N ILE A 256 -4.38 -1.70 0.28
CA ILE A 256 -4.50 -0.44 1.03
C ILE A 256 -5.58 -0.53 2.11
N GLY A 257 -6.58 -1.39 1.94
CA GLY A 257 -7.60 -1.69 2.95
C GLY A 257 -7.07 -2.42 4.20
N ARG A 258 -5.76 -2.66 4.30
CA ARG A 258 -5.09 -3.16 5.52
C ARG A 258 -4.77 -2.05 6.52
N THR A 259 -4.77 -0.78 6.09
CA THR A 259 -4.70 0.40 6.97
C THR A 259 -6.01 1.18 6.96
N GLY A 260 -6.13 2.25 7.76
CA GLY A 260 -7.33 3.10 7.78
C GLY A 260 -8.58 2.43 8.37
N ARG A 261 -8.41 1.44 9.26
CA ARG A 261 -9.51 0.67 9.88
C ARG A 261 -9.96 1.27 11.22
N ALA A 262 -11.20 0.98 11.62
CA ALA A 262 -11.77 1.35 12.92
C ALA A 262 -11.68 2.86 13.26
N GLY A 263 -11.84 3.73 12.25
CA GLY A 263 -11.83 5.19 12.44
C GLY A 263 -10.45 5.84 12.53
N LYS A 264 -9.36 5.06 12.48
CA LYS A 264 -7.99 5.60 12.49
C LYS A 264 -7.55 6.00 11.09
N GLN A 265 -6.75 7.07 11.01
CA GLN A 265 -6.08 7.44 9.77
C GLN A 265 -4.95 6.46 9.46
N GLY A 266 -4.66 6.31 8.17
CA GLY A 266 -3.61 5.43 7.68
C GLY A 266 -2.98 5.96 6.40
N THR A 267 -1.76 5.54 6.11
CA THR A 267 -1.03 5.99 4.92
C THR A 267 -0.72 4.80 4.02
N ALA A 268 -1.19 4.86 2.78
CA ALA A 268 -0.89 3.90 1.73
C ALA A 268 0.11 4.50 0.75
N ILE A 269 1.31 3.94 0.73
CA ILE A 269 2.43 4.41 -0.09
C ILE A 269 2.66 3.44 -1.23
N THR A 270 2.84 3.93 -2.45
CA THR A 270 3.11 3.10 -3.61
C THR A 270 4.37 3.54 -4.34
N PHE A 271 5.33 2.62 -4.48
CA PHE A 271 6.51 2.84 -5.31
C PHE A 271 6.23 2.45 -6.75
N ILE A 272 6.51 3.37 -7.66
CA ILE A 272 6.47 3.12 -9.10
C ILE A 272 7.80 3.46 -9.75
N THR A 273 8.16 2.68 -10.75
CA THR A 273 9.14 3.09 -11.75
C THR A 273 8.50 3.98 -12.82
N PRO A 274 9.26 4.76 -13.60
CA PRO A 274 8.71 5.55 -14.70
C PRO A 274 7.90 4.72 -15.72
N SER A 275 8.31 3.47 -15.97
CA SER A 275 7.60 2.53 -16.83
C SER A 275 6.25 2.08 -16.27
N GLU A 276 6.08 2.08 -14.95
CA GLU A 276 4.86 1.65 -14.27
C GLU A 276 3.81 2.78 -14.15
N TYR A 277 4.15 4.01 -14.54
CA TYR A 277 3.26 5.18 -14.42
C TYR A 277 1.90 4.98 -15.12
N ARG A 278 1.89 4.44 -16.35
CA ARG A 278 0.63 4.18 -17.07
C ARG A 278 -0.26 3.17 -16.34
N LYS A 279 0.36 2.15 -15.73
CA LYS A 279 -0.36 1.12 -14.97
C LYS A 279 -0.94 1.70 -13.68
N LEU A 280 -0.19 2.57 -12.99
CA LEU A 280 -0.72 3.31 -11.84
C LEU A 280 -1.92 4.17 -12.22
N MET A 281 -1.86 4.89 -13.36
CA MET A 281 -2.97 5.71 -13.84
C MET A 281 -4.22 4.90 -14.17
N PHE A 282 -4.04 3.69 -14.71
CA PHE A 282 -5.13 2.73 -14.92
C PHE A 282 -5.76 2.30 -13.59
N ILE A 283 -4.95 1.93 -12.60
CA ILE A 283 -5.41 1.57 -11.25
C ILE A 283 -6.16 2.75 -10.61
N LYS A 284 -5.57 3.96 -10.62
CA LYS A 284 -6.17 5.19 -10.10
C LYS A 284 -7.57 5.45 -10.69
N ARG A 285 -7.72 5.27 -12.01
CA ARG A 285 -8.98 5.48 -12.72
C ARG A 285 -10.06 4.48 -12.32
N ILE A 286 -9.72 3.19 -12.25
CA ILE A 286 -10.69 2.13 -11.95
C ILE A 286 -11.06 2.12 -10.47
N ALA A 287 -10.06 2.26 -9.59
CA ALA A 287 -10.27 2.36 -8.15
C ALA A 287 -11.00 3.66 -7.76
N LYS A 288 -11.06 4.65 -8.67
CA LYS A 288 -11.62 5.99 -8.45
C LYS A 288 -11.02 6.67 -7.20
N THR A 289 -9.74 6.44 -6.96
CA THR A 289 -9.01 7.02 -5.83
C THR A 289 -8.15 8.19 -6.29
N ASP A 290 -7.88 9.14 -5.38
CA ASP A 290 -6.86 10.14 -5.62
C ASP A 290 -5.56 9.71 -4.95
N ILE A 291 -4.58 9.34 -5.77
CA ILE A 291 -3.22 9.01 -5.33
C ILE A 291 -2.35 10.24 -5.61
N LYS A 292 -1.82 10.86 -4.55
CA LYS A 292 -0.99 12.07 -4.61
C LYS A 292 0.45 11.71 -4.95
N LYS A 293 1.08 12.49 -5.84
CA LYS A 293 2.53 12.38 -6.08
C LYS A 293 3.26 13.04 -4.93
N SER A 294 4.22 12.35 -4.33
CA SER A 294 5.14 12.94 -3.35
C SER A 294 6.59 12.70 -3.74
N ARG A 295 7.51 13.36 -3.05
CA ARG A 295 8.96 13.18 -3.21
C ARG A 295 9.52 12.44 -2.02
N VAL A 296 10.41 11.49 -2.29
CA VAL A 296 11.08 10.76 -1.22
C VAL A 296 11.82 11.76 -0.34
N PRO A 297 11.72 11.66 1.01
CA PRO A 297 12.42 12.56 1.91
C PRO A 297 13.92 12.61 1.63
N ASN A 298 14.53 13.80 1.80
CA ASN A 298 15.97 13.92 1.67
C ASN A 298 16.66 13.48 2.96
N VAL A 299 17.94 13.10 2.86
CA VAL A 299 18.77 12.71 4.01
C VAL A 299 18.76 13.78 5.11
N LYS A 300 18.76 15.07 4.73
CA LYS A 300 18.68 16.19 5.68
C LYS A 300 17.38 16.18 6.50
N ASP A 301 16.26 15.84 5.86
CA ASP A 301 14.95 15.80 6.51
C ASP A 301 14.87 14.64 7.50
N ILE A 302 15.46 13.50 7.14
CA ILE A 302 15.53 12.30 7.99
C ILE A 302 16.40 12.55 9.21
N ILE A 303 17.61 13.08 9.02
CA ILE A 303 18.50 13.41 10.14
C ILE A 303 17.83 14.41 11.09
N LYS A 304 17.07 15.37 10.53
CA LYS A 304 16.30 16.31 11.35
C LYS A 304 15.19 15.61 12.14
N ALA A 305 14.46 14.68 11.53
CA ALA A 305 13.43 13.89 12.20
C ALA A 305 14.02 13.00 13.31
N LYS A 306 15.11 12.28 13.03
CA LYS A 306 15.82 11.47 14.03
C LYS A 306 16.31 12.31 15.22
N LYS A 307 16.92 13.47 14.95
CA LYS A 307 17.34 14.40 16.01
C LYS A 307 16.17 14.90 16.85
N LYS A 308 15.01 15.17 16.22
CA LYS A 308 13.79 15.56 16.93
C LYS A 308 13.35 14.44 17.88
N LYS A 309 13.30 13.20 17.40
CA LYS A 309 12.93 12.02 18.20
C LYS A 309 13.87 11.80 19.39
N ILE A 310 15.19 11.83 19.15
CA ILE A 310 16.20 11.73 20.21
C ILE A 310 16.00 12.82 21.27
N ASN A 311 15.71 14.06 20.86
CA ASN A 311 15.45 15.14 21.81
C ASN A 311 14.18 14.86 22.63
N GLU A 312 13.09 14.43 21.98
CA GLU A 312 11.83 14.09 22.65
C GLU A 312 12.05 12.97 23.67
N ASP A 313 12.72 11.88 23.29
CA ASP A 313 13.05 10.74 24.15
C ASP A 313 13.89 11.16 25.36
N ILE A 314 14.94 11.96 25.16
CA ILE A 314 15.78 12.47 26.26
C ILE A 314 14.98 13.38 27.20
N THR A 315 14.11 14.24 26.65
CA THR A 315 13.30 15.16 27.46
C THR A 315 12.13 14.48 28.19
N ALA A 316 11.68 13.32 27.72
CA ALA A 316 10.62 12.55 28.35
C ALA A 316 11.10 11.80 29.61
N ILE A 317 12.41 11.59 29.77
CA ILE A 317 13.00 10.95 30.96
C ILE A 317 12.84 11.89 32.16
N ASN A 318 12.12 11.42 33.18
CA ASN A 318 11.78 12.23 34.34
C ASN A 318 13.01 12.36 35.27
N SER A 319 13.31 13.57 35.75
CA SER A 319 14.53 13.80 36.56
C SER A 319 14.56 13.04 37.89
N GLU A 320 13.40 12.62 38.39
CA GLU A 320 13.24 11.82 39.62
C GLU A 320 13.54 10.32 39.41
N GLU A 321 13.64 9.86 38.15
CA GLU A 321 13.99 8.47 37.79
C GLU A 321 15.50 8.30 37.52
N ILE A 322 16.28 9.38 37.56
CA ILE A 322 17.72 9.34 37.33
C ILE A 322 18.39 8.85 38.61
N ASP A 323 18.98 7.65 38.55
CA ASP A 323 19.76 7.09 39.65
C ASP A 323 20.83 8.10 40.13
N ASN A 324 20.86 8.35 41.45
CA ASN A 324 21.81 9.24 42.10
C ASN A 324 23.27 8.92 41.76
N THR A 325 23.59 7.66 41.42
CA THR A 325 24.93 7.27 40.94
C THR A 325 25.29 7.93 39.60
N TYR A 326 24.41 7.87 38.60
CA TYR A 326 24.62 8.52 37.30
C TYR A 326 24.62 10.04 37.41
N TYR A 327 23.73 10.61 38.24
CA TYR A 327 23.69 12.05 38.48
C TYR A 327 25.01 12.55 39.08
N ASN A 328 25.51 11.88 40.13
CA ASN A 328 26.78 12.25 40.76
C ASN A 328 27.98 12.05 39.83
N TRP A 329 27.98 10.99 39.02
CA TRP A 329 29.03 10.77 38.01
C TRP A 329 29.02 11.87 36.94
N ALA A 330 27.85 12.24 36.42
CA ALA A 330 27.69 13.34 35.47
C ALA A 330 28.17 14.68 36.08
N LYS A 331 27.80 14.97 37.33
CA LYS A 331 28.25 16.18 38.05
C LYS A 331 29.77 16.23 38.20
N LYS A 332 30.41 15.10 38.52
CA LYS A 332 31.88 15.02 38.56
C LYS A 332 32.51 15.25 37.18
N LEU A 333 31.91 14.72 36.12
CA LEU A 333 32.37 14.89 34.75
C LEU A 333 32.32 16.37 34.30
N LEU A 334 31.31 17.11 34.75
CA LEU A 334 31.08 18.52 34.44
C LEU A 334 32.01 19.49 35.20
N ASN A 335 32.59 19.10 36.34
CA ASN A 335 33.45 19.98 37.13
C ASN A 335 34.71 20.42 36.35
N ASP A 336 35.26 19.55 35.51
CA ASP A 336 36.52 19.77 34.80
C ASP A 336 36.34 20.11 33.32
N ASN A 337 35.10 20.24 32.84
CA ASN A 337 34.80 20.29 31.41
C ASN A 337 33.57 21.15 31.09
N ASN A 338 33.53 21.71 29.89
CA ASN A 338 32.36 22.44 29.41
C ASN A 338 31.17 21.48 29.19
N SER A 339 30.01 21.81 29.77
CA SER A 339 28.79 21.01 29.72
C SER A 339 28.31 20.71 28.30
N THR A 340 28.33 21.71 27.42
CA THR A 340 27.97 21.55 26.00
C THR A 340 28.95 20.65 25.27
N GLN A 341 30.25 20.71 25.57
CA GLN A 341 31.24 19.85 24.94
C GLN A 341 31.11 18.38 25.35
N ILE A 342 30.84 18.10 26.62
CA ILE A 342 30.57 16.73 27.07
C ILE A 342 29.30 16.19 26.42
N LEU A 343 28.22 16.97 26.45
CA LEU A 343 26.96 16.55 25.85
C LEU A 343 27.13 16.30 24.35
N ALA A 344 27.87 17.16 23.63
CA ALA A 344 28.17 16.94 22.23
C ALA A 344 28.98 15.65 22.00
N LYS A 345 29.98 15.35 22.85
CA LYS A 345 30.75 14.11 22.77
C LYS A 345 29.89 12.87 23.05
N LEU A 346 28.98 12.94 24.02
CA LEU A 346 28.05 11.85 24.33
C LEU A 346 27.05 11.63 23.19
N LEU A 347 26.46 12.71 22.66
CA LEU A 347 25.56 12.62 21.50
C LEU A 347 26.29 12.04 20.29
N ASN A 348 27.54 12.43 20.07
CA ASN A 348 28.35 11.85 19.01
C ASN A 348 28.61 10.36 19.29
N TYR A 349 29.10 10.01 20.47
CA TYR A 349 29.39 8.61 20.83
C TYR A 349 28.17 7.68 20.73
N CYS A 350 26.98 8.15 21.14
CA CYS A 350 25.77 7.33 21.14
C CYS A 350 25.07 7.25 19.78
N PHE A 351 25.15 8.32 18.96
CA PHE A 351 24.29 8.45 17.77
C PHE A 351 25.05 8.69 16.46
N ASP A 352 26.39 8.65 16.43
CA ASP A 352 27.15 8.82 15.19
C ASP A 352 26.70 7.80 14.13
N ASP A 353 26.57 6.52 14.51
CA ASP A 353 26.12 5.46 13.63
C ASP A 353 24.65 5.60 13.18
N GLU A 354 23.80 6.35 13.88
CA GLU A 354 22.39 6.54 13.47
C GLU A 354 22.17 7.80 12.64
N LEU A 355 23.00 8.83 12.86
CA LEU A 355 22.89 10.16 12.28
C LEU A 355 23.88 10.41 11.14
N ASN A 356 24.79 9.46 10.86
CA ASN A 356 25.76 9.58 9.78
C ASN A 356 25.06 9.65 8.41
N PRO A 357 25.18 10.77 7.67
CA PRO A 357 24.60 10.90 6.34
C PRO A 357 25.10 9.84 5.35
N GLY A 358 26.31 9.31 5.56
CA GLY A 358 26.95 8.32 4.68
C GLY A 358 26.26 6.97 4.62
N LEU A 359 25.32 6.68 5.53
CA LEU A 359 24.51 5.46 5.53
C LEU A 359 23.38 5.50 4.50
N TYR A 360 23.01 6.70 4.06
CA TYR A 360 21.93 6.91 3.09
C TYR A 360 22.51 7.15 1.69
N ASN A 361 22.15 6.29 0.74
CA ASN A 361 22.55 6.49 -0.65
C ASN A 361 21.85 7.69 -1.26
N GLU A 362 22.53 8.49 -2.09
CA GLU A 362 21.89 9.59 -2.81
C GLU A 362 20.88 9.07 -3.84
N ILE A 363 19.59 9.23 -3.55
CA ILE A 363 18.54 9.03 -4.55
C ILE A 363 18.58 10.22 -5.51
N LYS A 364 19.03 9.98 -6.75
CA LYS A 364 18.96 10.98 -7.81
C LYS A 364 17.50 11.27 -8.11
N ASP A 365 17.03 12.45 -7.69
CA ASP A 365 15.68 12.90 -7.95
C ASP A 365 15.42 12.87 -9.47
N LEU A 366 14.53 11.97 -9.89
CA LEU A 366 14.11 11.87 -11.29
C LEU A 366 13.44 13.17 -11.76
N SER A 367 13.12 14.07 -10.83
CA SER A 367 12.66 15.42 -11.10
C SER A 367 13.64 16.28 -11.91
N GLY A 368 14.94 15.96 -11.97
CA GLY A 368 15.89 16.63 -12.85
C GLY A 368 15.60 16.43 -14.35
N LYS A 369 14.88 15.35 -14.71
CA LYS A 369 14.35 15.11 -16.06
C LYS A 369 12.93 15.67 -16.26
N ASN A 370 12.30 16.25 -15.22
CA ASN A 370 10.94 16.81 -15.30
C ASN A 370 10.82 18.03 -16.21
N ARG A 371 11.91 18.67 -16.65
CA ARG A 371 11.81 19.69 -17.73
C ARG A 371 11.28 19.11 -19.04
N LYS A 372 11.41 17.80 -19.30
CA LYS A 372 10.88 17.15 -20.51
C LYS A 372 9.53 16.44 -20.31
N ILE A 373 9.22 15.98 -19.10
CA ILE A 373 8.00 15.16 -18.83
C ILE A 373 6.78 16.02 -18.44
N GLU A 374 6.97 17.22 -17.86
CA GLU A 374 5.87 18.18 -17.63
C GLU A 374 5.21 18.68 -18.94
N MET A 375 5.78 18.37 -20.10
CA MET A 375 5.25 18.74 -21.41
C MET A 375 4.18 17.77 -21.96
N GLU A 376 3.96 16.59 -21.39
CA GLU A 376 2.99 15.62 -21.97
C GLU A 376 1.51 16.00 -21.76
N GLY A 377 1.22 16.98 -20.89
CA GLY A 377 -0.13 17.56 -20.72
C GLY A 377 -0.19 19.08 -20.95
N ARG A 378 0.92 19.70 -21.35
CA ARG A 378 1.04 21.16 -21.50
C ARG A 378 1.46 21.52 -22.92
N THR A 379 0.72 22.44 -23.52
CA THR A 379 0.94 22.91 -24.87
C THR A 379 1.78 24.18 -24.84
N ARG A 380 2.89 24.17 -25.56
CA ARG A 380 3.68 25.38 -25.81
C ARG A 380 3.04 26.16 -26.96
N LEU A 381 2.70 27.42 -26.71
CA LEU A 381 2.13 28.34 -27.68
C LEU A 381 3.18 29.36 -28.11
N PHE A 382 3.25 29.61 -29.42
CA PHE A 382 3.99 30.70 -30.03
C PHE A 382 3.12 31.95 -30.04
N VAL A 383 3.66 33.08 -29.61
CA VAL A 383 3.02 34.39 -29.66
C VAL A 383 3.87 35.30 -30.55
N ALA A 384 3.26 35.86 -31.59
CA ALA A 384 3.90 36.75 -32.56
C ALA A 384 4.11 38.18 -32.01
N LEU A 385 4.55 38.30 -30.76
CA LEU A 385 4.90 39.55 -30.09
C LEU A 385 6.18 39.33 -29.29
N GLY A 386 7.14 40.24 -29.40
CA GLY A 386 8.45 40.16 -28.76
C GLY A 386 8.89 41.47 -28.08
N LYS A 387 10.17 41.54 -27.71
CA LYS A 387 10.76 42.74 -27.08
C LYS A 387 10.67 43.98 -27.96
N LYS A 388 10.76 43.84 -29.29
CA LYS A 388 10.60 44.95 -30.24
C LYS A 388 9.19 45.55 -30.19
N ASP A 389 8.19 44.75 -29.83
CA ASP A 389 6.82 45.19 -29.61
C ASP A 389 6.58 45.75 -28.18
N LYS A 390 7.67 46.04 -27.44
CA LYS A 390 7.65 46.53 -26.04
C LYS A 390 6.96 45.57 -25.06
N ILE A 391 6.93 44.28 -25.37
CA ILE A 391 6.40 43.22 -24.51
C ILE A 391 7.47 42.75 -23.52
N SER A 392 7.11 42.72 -22.24
CA SER A 392 7.86 42.06 -21.16
C SER A 392 7.11 40.80 -20.69
N PRO A 393 7.75 39.85 -19.98
CA PRO A 393 7.08 38.63 -19.51
C PRO A 393 5.77 38.93 -18.74
N SER A 394 5.79 39.89 -17.82
CA SER A 394 4.60 40.29 -17.06
C SER A 394 3.52 40.94 -17.93
N LYS A 395 3.91 41.72 -18.96
CA LYS A 395 2.96 42.33 -19.91
C LYS A 395 2.33 41.27 -20.82
N LEU A 396 3.10 40.28 -21.25
CA LEU A 396 2.63 39.18 -22.08
C LEU A 396 1.59 38.34 -21.34
N VAL A 397 1.88 37.96 -20.09
CA VAL A 397 0.94 37.23 -19.24
C VAL A 397 -0.35 38.03 -19.05
N ARG A 398 -0.24 39.32 -18.70
CA ARG A 398 -1.41 40.19 -18.54
C ARG A 398 -2.22 40.30 -19.84
N PHE A 399 -1.56 40.42 -20.99
CA PHE A 399 -2.20 40.48 -22.30
C PHE A 399 -3.01 39.21 -22.61
N ILE A 400 -2.46 38.02 -22.34
CA ILE A 400 -3.16 36.75 -22.55
C ILE A 400 -4.35 36.62 -21.60
N ILE A 401 -4.19 36.95 -20.31
CA ILE A 401 -5.28 36.90 -19.32
C ILE A 401 -6.44 37.83 -19.72
N GLN A 402 -6.14 39.09 -20.06
CA GLN A 402 -7.16 40.07 -20.44
C GLN A 402 -7.94 39.68 -21.69
N ASN A 403 -7.30 38.98 -22.63
CA ASN A 403 -7.96 38.58 -23.87
C ASN A 403 -8.72 37.27 -23.75
N THR A 404 -8.33 36.35 -22.86
CA THR A 404 -8.81 34.96 -22.86
C THR A 404 -9.48 34.50 -21.56
N GLY A 405 -9.34 35.26 -20.47
CA GLY A 405 -9.91 34.92 -19.15
C GLY A 405 -9.21 33.76 -18.44
N VAL A 406 -8.08 33.27 -18.97
CA VAL A 406 -7.30 32.19 -18.34
C VAL A 406 -6.67 32.68 -17.04
N ARG A 407 -6.61 31.80 -16.02
CA ARG A 407 -6.00 32.12 -14.72
C ARG A 407 -4.49 32.29 -14.86
N ASN A 408 -3.93 33.25 -14.11
CA ASN A 408 -2.49 33.50 -14.08
C ASN A 408 -1.67 32.24 -13.72
N SER A 409 -2.16 31.44 -12.76
CA SER A 409 -1.51 30.19 -12.32
C SER A 409 -1.48 29.08 -13.38
N ALA A 410 -2.15 29.25 -14.52
CA ALA A 410 -2.11 28.30 -15.62
C ALA A 410 -1.08 28.67 -16.70
N ILE A 411 -0.44 29.85 -16.61
CA ILE A 411 0.56 30.31 -17.58
C ILE A 411 1.95 30.14 -16.97
N ASP A 412 2.69 29.15 -17.47
CA ASP A 412 4.04 28.84 -17.01
C ASP A 412 5.06 29.01 -18.16
N GLN A 413 6.34 29.12 -17.81
CA GLN A 413 7.47 29.20 -18.77
C GLN A 413 7.26 30.24 -19.88
N VAL A 414 7.31 31.52 -19.49
CA VAL A 414 7.13 32.67 -20.38
C VAL A 414 8.49 33.14 -20.90
N ASP A 415 8.79 32.79 -22.14
CA ASP A 415 10.04 33.18 -22.80
C ASP A 415 9.78 34.30 -23.80
N VAL A 416 10.39 35.47 -23.63
CA VAL A 416 10.21 36.63 -24.52
C VAL A 416 11.50 36.88 -25.31
N PHE A 417 11.43 36.68 -26.62
CA PHE A 417 12.53 36.91 -27.58
C PHE A 417 12.34 38.26 -28.29
N ASN A 418 13.27 38.63 -29.18
CA ASN A 418 13.24 39.94 -29.83
C ASN A 418 11.99 40.16 -30.69
N ASP A 419 11.61 39.17 -31.50
CA ASP A 419 10.52 39.27 -32.48
C ASP A 419 9.28 38.41 -32.13
N PHE A 420 9.38 37.53 -31.13
CA PHE A 420 8.29 36.63 -30.72
C PHE A 420 8.45 36.18 -29.27
N SER A 421 7.45 35.45 -28.76
CA SER A 421 7.47 34.88 -27.41
C SER A 421 6.89 33.47 -27.38
N PHE A 422 7.15 32.75 -26.30
CA PHE A 422 6.51 31.48 -25.98
C PHE A 422 5.88 31.50 -24.59
N ILE A 423 4.77 30.77 -24.47
CA ILE A 423 4.13 30.47 -23.19
C ILE A 423 3.77 28.99 -23.13
N THR A 424 3.77 28.39 -21.95
CA THR A 424 3.42 26.99 -21.74
C THR A 424 2.22 26.87 -20.81
N VAL A 425 1.11 26.36 -21.33
CA VAL A 425 -0.18 26.27 -20.62
C VAL A 425 -0.69 24.83 -20.67
N PRO A 426 -1.55 24.37 -19.73
CA PRO A 426 -2.17 23.06 -19.85
C PRO A 426 -3.05 22.97 -21.10
N PHE A 427 -3.30 21.75 -21.56
CA PHE A 427 -4.02 21.50 -22.82
C PHE A 427 -5.38 22.21 -22.92
N LYS A 428 -6.15 22.21 -21.82
CA LYS A 428 -7.49 22.82 -21.79
C LYS A 428 -7.44 24.34 -22.00
N GLU A 429 -6.51 25.01 -21.32
CA GLU A 429 -6.27 26.44 -21.44
C GLU A 429 -5.65 26.79 -22.80
N ALA A 430 -4.84 25.90 -23.39
CA ALA A 430 -4.29 26.09 -24.72
C ALA A 430 -5.38 26.19 -25.80
N GLU A 431 -6.38 25.31 -25.75
CA GLU A 431 -7.51 25.31 -26.69
C GLU A 431 -8.36 26.59 -26.56
N ILE A 432 -8.55 27.09 -25.33
CA ILE A 432 -9.25 28.37 -25.09
C ILE A 432 -8.48 29.54 -25.71
N ILE A 433 -7.17 29.63 -25.45
CA ILE A 433 -6.32 30.72 -25.94
C ILE A 433 -6.30 30.71 -27.47
N LEU A 434 -6.08 29.54 -28.09
CA LEU A 434 -6.07 29.41 -29.55
C LEU A 434 -7.41 29.78 -30.17
N GLY A 435 -8.53 29.29 -29.60
CA GLY A 435 -9.86 29.59 -30.12
C GLY A 435 -10.20 31.09 -30.09
N VAL A 436 -9.82 31.80 -29.03
CA VAL A 436 -10.07 33.25 -28.92
C VAL A 436 -9.24 34.04 -29.92
N PHE A 437 -7.93 33.78 -30.02
CA PHE A 437 -7.05 34.53 -30.94
C PHE A 437 -7.28 34.18 -32.40
N GLN A 438 -7.71 32.95 -32.70
CA GLN A 438 -8.11 32.56 -34.05
C GLN A 438 -9.42 33.26 -34.47
N LYS A 439 -10.42 33.34 -33.58
CA LYS A 439 -11.65 34.11 -33.84
C LYS A 439 -11.38 35.61 -34.04
N LYS A 440 -10.46 36.20 -33.27
CA LYS A 440 -10.08 37.62 -33.44
C LYS A 440 -9.29 37.90 -34.72
N SER A 441 -8.60 36.92 -35.28
CA SER A 441 -7.75 37.09 -36.48
C SER A 441 -8.51 36.92 -37.80
N GLY A 442 -9.69 36.29 -37.81
CA GLY A 442 -10.44 35.99 -39.04
C GLY A 442 -9.58 35.24 -40.07
N ASN A 443 -9.49 35.77 -41.30
CA ASN A 443 -8.69 35.20 -42.40
C ASN A 443 -7.18 35.57 -42.37
N LYS A 444 -6.72 36.34 -41.38
CA LYS A 444 -5.29 36.69 -41.22
C LYS A 444 -4.57 35.68 -40.32
N LYS A 445 -3.23 35.64 -40.38
CA LYS A 445 -2.40 34.80 -39.49
C LYS A 445 -2.62 35.19 -38.02
N SER A 446 -3.06 34.23 -37.20
CA SER A 446 -3.30 34.41 -35.76
C SER A 446 -2.03 34.85 -35.02
N LEU A 447 -2.19 35.78 -34.08
CA LEU A 447 -1.14 36.25 -33.18
C LEU A 447 -0.64 35.14 -32.23
N VAL A 448 -1.46 34.12 -31.97
CA VAL A 448 -1.09 32.97 -31.13
C VAL A 448 -1.36 31.68 -31.88
N VAL A 449 -0.35 30.80 -31.97
CA VAL A 449 -0.44 29.50 -32.64
C VAL A 449 0.28 28.41 -31.82
N LYS A 450 -0.02 27.13 -32.07
CA LYS A 450 0.75 26.02 -31.46
C LYS A 450 2.21 26.12 -31.93
N ALA A 451 3.16 26.05 -31.00
CA ALA A 451 4.57 26.04 -31.35
C ALA A 451 4.91 24.75 -32.14
N ARG A 452 5.60 24.86 -33.27
CA ARG A 452 6.04 23.70 -34.05
C ARG A 452 7.09 22.92 -33.24
N LYS A 453 6.91 21.60 -33.11
CA LYS A 453 7.95 20.71 -32.57
C LYS A 453 9.10 20.65 -33.59
N LYS A 454 10.32 20.95 -33.13
CA LYS A 454 11.53 20.64 -33.90
C LYS A 454 11.86 19.16 -33.78
#